data_AF-A0A3D4DPF4-F1
#
_entry.id   AF-A0A3D4DPF4-F1
#
_cell.length_a   1.000
_cell.length_b   1.000
_cell.length_c   1.000
_cell.angle_alpha   90.00
_cell.angle_beta   90.00
_cell.angle_gamma   90.00
#
_symmetry.space_group_name_H-M   'P 1'
#
loop_
_entity.id
_entity.type
_entity.pdbx_description
1 polymer ?
#
loop_
_entity_poly.entity_id
_entity_poly.type
_entity_poly.pdbx_seq_one_letter_code
_entity_poly.pdbx_strand_id
1 'polypeptide(L)'
;MTFEYKVVPAPTRGRKARGVKTPADRFARALEDAINDLAADGWEYLRTDTLPAEQRQGLTGRTTVYQNMLVFRRAVETEAKVEDIVATAPAPA
;
A
#
# COMPACT_ATOMS: atom_id res chain seq x y z
N MET A 1 9.24 12.66 9.50
CA MET A 1 8.32 11.51 9.62
C MET A 1 8.86 10.41 8.72
N THR A 2 9.06 9.22 9.29
CA THR A 2 9.49 8.04 8.53
C THR A 2 8.25 7.28 8.09
N PHE A 3 8.24 6.68 6.89
CA PHE A 3 7.10 5.93 6.39
C PHE A 3 7.50 4.50 6.07
N GLU A 4 6.64 3.56 6.45
CA GLU A 4 6.65 2.19 5.96
C GLU A 4 5.75 2.11 4.73
N TYR A 5 6.13 1.31 3.73
CA TYR A 5 5.36 1.12 2.51
C TYR A 5 4.99 -0.35 2.32
N LYS A 6 3.77 -0.59 1.84
CA LYS A 6 3.28 -1.92 1.47
C LYS A 6 2.72 -1.86 0.06
N VAL A 7 3.10 -2.83 -0.77
CA VAL A 7 2.65 -2.94 -2.16
C VAL A 7 2.01 -4.29 -2.37
N VAL A 8 0.79 -4.32 -2.88
CA VAL A 8 0.03 -5.55 -3.14
C VAL A 8 -0.55 -5.54 -4.55
N PRO A 9 -0.68 -6.70 -5.21
CA PRO A 9 -1.33 -6.74 -6.53
C PRO A 9 -2.80 -6.33 -6.41
N ALA A 10 -3.27 -5.52 -7.36
CA ALA A 10 -4.68 -5.17 -7.44
C ALA A 10 -5.54 -6.41 -7.76
N PRO A 11 -6.77 -6.48 -7.23
CA PRO A 11 -7.70 -7.55 -7.59
C PRO A 11 -7.89 -7.63 -9.10
N THR A 12 -7.76 -8.83 -9.68
CA THR A 12 -8.00 -9.08 -11.11
C THR A 12 -9.40 -9.58 -11.41
N ARG A 13 -10.16 -9.91 -10.35
CA ARG A 13 -11.52 -10.46 -10.43
C ARG A 13 -12.41 -9.81 -9.39
N GLY A 14 -13.65 -9.54 -9.79
CA GLY A 14 -14.66 -9.03 -8.88
C GLY A 14 -15.18 -10.09 -7.91
N ARG A 15 -15.61 -9.67 -6.72
CA ARG A 15 -16.25 -10.53 -5.72
C ARG A 15 -17.77 -10.46 -5.85
N LYS A 16 -18.44 -11.62 -5.79
CA LYS A 16 -19.91 -11.66 -5.73
C LYS A 16 -20.35 -11.33 -4.31
N ALA A 17 -21.35 -10.46 -4.18
CA ALA A 17 -21.99 -10.16 -2.92
C ALA A 17 -23.48 -9.88 -3.14
N ARG A 18 -24.28 -9.92 -2.06
CA ARG A 18 -25.70 -9.61 -2.10
C ARG A 18 -25.89 -8.15 -2.57
N GLY A 19 -26.72 -7.94 -3.59
CA GLY A 19 -26.97 -6.62 -4.17
C GLY A 19 -26.00 -6.21 -5.29
N VAL A 20 -24.89 -6.93 -5.50
CA VAL A 20 -23.89 -6.61 -6.53
C VAL A 20 -24.22 -7.38 -7.82
N LYS A 21 -24.76 -6.67 -8.82
CA LYS A 21 -25.33 -7.29 -10.02
C LYS A 21 -24.35 -7.31 -11.19
N THR A 22 -23.62 -6.22 -11.43
CA THR A 22 -22.79 -6.10 -12.64
C THR A 22 -21.34 -6.53 -12.41
N PRO A 23 -20.59 -6.93 -13.46
CA PRO A 23 -19.16 -7.19 -13.35
C PRO A 23 -18.36 -5.99 -12.82
N ALA A 24 -18.74 -4.77 -13.21
CA ALA A 24 -18.10 -3.54 -12.74
C ALA A 24 -18.31 -3.36 -11.23
N ASP A 25 -19.53 -3.58 -10.72
CA ASP A 25 -19.81 -3.48 -9.28
C ASP A 25 -19.01 -4.52 -8.48
N ARG A 26 -18.86 -5.73 -9.03
CA ARG A 26 -18.06 -6.79 -8.38
C ARG A 26 -16.59 -6.42 -8.31
N PHE A 27 -16.07 -5.81 -9.38
CA PHE A 27 -14.69 -5.34 -9.43
C PHE A 27 -14.47 -4.20 -8.44
N ALA A 28 -15.34 -3.18 -8.47
CA ALA A 28 -15.30 -2.07 -7.53
C ALA A 28 -15.35 -2.56 -6.08
N ARG A 29 -16.23 -3.52 -5.78
CA ARG A 29 -16.32 -4.12 -4.45
C ARG A 29 -15.05 -4.87 -4.04
N ALA A 30 -14.45 -5.63 -4.95
CA ALA A 30 -13.20 -6.34 -4.66
C ALA A 30 -12.05 -5.37 -4.36
N LEU A 31 -12.00 -4.25 -5.09
CA LEU A 31 -11.03 -3.18 -4.86
C LEU A 31 -11.28 -2.46 -3.54
N GLU A 32 -12.53 -2.10 -3.26
CA GLU A 32 -12.97 -1.48 -2.01
C GLU A 32 -12.60 -2.35 -0.81
N ASP A 33 -12.90 -3.66 -0.86
CA ASP A 33 -12.53 -4.60 0.20
C ASP A 33 -11.00 -4.61 0.41
N ALA A 34 -10.20 -4.70 -0.65
CA ALA A 34 -8.74 -4.73 -0.53
C ALA A 34 -8.15 -3.46 0.10
N ILE A 35 -8.74 -2.30 -0.21
CA ILE A 35 -8.34 -1.02 0.40
C ILE A 35 -8.76 -0.97 1.87
N ASN A 36 -10.01 -1.35 2.18
CA ASN A 36 -10.55 -1.31 3.53
C ASN A 36 -9.84 -2.31 4.47
N ASP A 37 -9.51 -3.51 3.97
CA ASP A 37 -8.78 -4.53 4.73
C ASP A 37 -7.43 -3.98 5.22
N LEU A 38 -6.68 -3.29 4.35
CA LEU A 38 -5.40 -2.67 4.72
C LEU A 38 -5.57 -1.38 5.54
N ALA A 39 -6.63 -0.60 5.26
CA ALA A 39 -6.96 0.57 6.07
C ALA A 39 -7.27 0.20 7.53
N ALA A 40 -7.93 -0.94 7.76
CA ALA A 40 -8.19 -1.47 9.10
C ALA A 40 -6.88 -1.83 9.84
N ASP A 41 -5.84 -2.24 9.11
CA ASP A 41 -4.49 -2.50 9.62
C ASP A 41 -3.63 -1.22 9.80
N GLY A 42 -4.23 -0.04 9.58
CA GLY A 42 -3.58 1.26 9.72
C GLY A 42 -2.77 1.71 8.49
N TRP A 43 -2.98 1.09 7.32
CA TRP A 43 -2.35 1.52 6.07
C TRP A 43 -3.18 2.57 5.33
N GLU A 44 -2.53 3.63 4.87
CA GLU A 44 -3.12 4.67 4.02
C GLU A 44 -2.92 4.31 2.55
N TYR A 45 -3.99 4.27 1.77
CA TYR A 45 -3.91 4.08 0.32
C TYR A 45 -3.32 5.31 -0.35
N LEU A 46 -2.24 5.12 -1.12
CA LEU A 46 -1.53 6.21 -1.79
C LEU A 46 -1.89 6.30 -3.27
N ARG A 47 -1.75 5.19 -4.00
CA ARG A 47 -2.02 5.14 -5.46
C ARG A 47 -2.06 3.71 -5.99
N THR A 48 -2.42 3.60 -7.27
CA THR A 48 -2.22 2.40 -8.09
C THR A 48 -1.13 2.67 -9.12
N ASP A 49 -0.16 1.78 -9.24
CA ASP A 49 0.89 1.80 -10.26
C ASP A 49 0.68 0.63 -11.24
N THR A 50 0.85 0.88 -12.54
CA THR A 50 0.82 -0.17 -13.57
C THR A 50 2.24 -0.49 -14.02
N LEU A 51 2.73 -1.69 -13.70
CA LEU A 51 4.11 -2.08 -13.93
C LEU A 51 4.22 -3.28 -14.88
N PRO A 52 5.24 -3.33 -15.75
CA PRO A 52 5.53 -4.52 -16.54
C PRO A 52 6.12 -5.63 -15.64
N ALA A 53 5.61 -6.85 -15.80
CA ALA A 53 6.10 -8.04 -15.13
C ALA A 53 6.38 -9.14 -16.15
N GLU A 54 7.60 -9.69 -16.14
CA GLU A 54 7.93 -10.85 -16.97
C GLU A 54 7.29 -12.11 -16.41
N GLN A 55 6.57 -12.84 -17.25
CA GLN A 55 6.00 -14.15 -16.92
C GLN A 55 6.39 -15.17 -17.96
N ARG A 56 6.54 -16.43 -17.53
CA ARG A 56 6.81 -17.53 -18.46
C ARG A 56 5.59 -17.76 -19.36
N GLN A 57 5.82 -17.82 -20.66
CA GLN A 57 4.81 -18.15 -21.67
C GLN A 57 5.22 -19.44 -22.38
N GLY A 58 4.50 -20.54 -22.12
CA GLY A 58 4.80 -21.85 -22.72
C GLY A 58 6.10 -22.48 -22.22
N LEU A 59 6.68 -23.40 -23.00
CA LEU A 59 7.88 -24.14 -22.58
C LEU A 59 9.16 -23.28 -22.61
N THR A 60 9.33 -22.39 -23.59
CA THR A 60 10.58 -21.64 -23.82
C THR A 60 10.42 -20.12 -23.90
N GLY A 61 9.20 -19.58 -23.88
CA GLY A 61 8.94 -18.15 -24.03
C GLY A 61 8.84 -17.39 -22.70
N ARG A 62 9.12 -16.09 -22.75
CA ARG A 62 8.75 -15.10 -21.72
C ARG A 62 7.88 -14.03 -22.36
N THR A 63 6.93 -13.49 -21.60
CA THR A 63 6.06 -12.41 -22.02
C THR A 63 6.00 -11.34 -20.95
N THR A 64 5.78 -10.10 -21.37
CA THR A 64 5.61 -8.97 -20.44
C THR A 64 4.13 -8.71 -20.25
N VAL A 65 3.66 -8.87 -19.02
CA VAL A 65 2.28 -8.57 -18.62
C VAL A 65 2.29 -7.31 -17.78
N TYR A 66 1.36 -6.38 -18.04
CA TYR A 66 1.17 -5.22 -17.19
C TYR A 66 0.29 -5.58 -15.99
N GLN A 67 0.83 -5.43 -14.78
CA GLN A 67 0.16 -5.69 -13.53
C GLN A 67 -0.12 -4.38 -12.80
N ASN A 68 -1.35 -4.20 -12.32
CA ASN A 68 -1.71 -3.10 -11.45
C ASN A 68 -1.35 -3.46 -10.00
N MET A 69 -0.67 -2.54 -9.32
CA MET A 69 -0.16 -2.67 -7.96
C MET A 69 -0.72 -1.54 -7.11
N LEU A 70 -1.33 -1.88 -5.98
CA LEU A 70 -1.82 -0.92 -4.99
C LEU A 70 -0.70 -0.59 -4.01
N VAL A 71 -0.40 0.69 -3.86
CA VAL A 71 0.65 1.20 -2.98
C VAL A 71 0.01 1.84 -1.76
N PHE A 72 0.46 1.41 -0.60
CA PHE A 72 0.04 1.92 0.70
C PHE A 72 1.23 2.42 1.50
N ARG A 73 0.97 3.32 2.44
CA ARG A 73 1.97 3.81 3.39
C ARG A 73 1.41 3.85 4.81
N ARG A 74 2.27 3.83 5.81
CA ARG A 74 1.92 4.11 7.20
C ARG A 74 3.04 4.91 7.84
N ALA A 75 2.69 5.93 8.64
CA ALA A 75 3.69 6.68 9.39
C ALA A 75 4.30 5.77 10.47
N VAL A 76 5.63 5.78 10.56
CA VAL A 76 6.37 5.18 11.66
C VAL A 76 6.73 6.33 12.60
N GLU A 77 6.25 6.25 13.84
CA GLU A 77 6.75 7.12 14.89
C GLU A 77 8.21 6.73 15.14
N THR A 78 9.12 7.52 14.56
CA THR A 78 10.47 7.58 15.10
C THR A 78 10.32 8.26 16.45
N GLU A 79 10.44 7.50 17.54
CA GLU A 79 10.72 8.07 18.86
C GLU A 79 11.95 8.96 18.68
N ALA A 80 11.71 10.27 18.52
CA ALA A 80 12.76 11.25 18.70
C ALA A 80 13.08 11.14 20.19
N LYS A 81 14.11 10.36 20.51
CA LYS A 81 14.79 10.44 21.80
C LYS A 81 15.36 11.85 21.86
N VAL A 82 14.56 12.79 22.36
CA VAL A 82 15.00 14.11 22.79
C VAL A 82 15.80 13.83 24.05
N GLU A 83 17.03 13.34 23.89
CA GLU A 83 18.01 13.44 24.96
C GLU A 83 18.29 14.93 25.12
N ASP A 84 17.69 15.47 26.17
CA ASP A 84 17.98 16.72 26.83
C ASP A 84 19.46 17.13 26.68
N ILE A 85 19.77 17.91 25.64
CA ILE A 85 20.88 18.84 25.69
C ILE A 85 20.37 20.05 26.48
N VAL A 86 20.13 19.84 27.79
CA VAL A 86 19.96 20.94 28.74
C VAL A 86 21.29 21.68 28.73
N ALA A 87 21.26 22.85 28.11
CA ALA A 87 22.27 23.88 28.19
C ALA A 87 22.65 24.10 29.65
N THR A 88 23.81 23.60 30.06
CA THR A 88 24.52 24.18 31.21
C THR A 88 25.14 25.48 30.72
N ALA A 89 24.36 26.55 30.77
CA ALA A 89 24.90 27.89 30.85
C ALA A 89 25.03 28.25 32.33
N PRO A 90 26.24 28.46 32.88
CA PRO A 90 26.39 29.31 34.05
C PRO A 90 26.55 30.75 33.57
N ALA A 91 25.58 31.60 33.91
CA ALA A 91 25.72 33.05 33.92
C ALA A 91 26.26 33.49 35.32
N PRO A 92 26.71 34.73 35.51
CA PRO A 92 28.04 35.11 35.99
C PRO A 92 28.15 35.33 37.51
N ALA A 93 29.39 35.35 38.02
CA ALA A 93 29.79 36.05 39.26
C ALA A 93 31.18 36.65 39.07
#